data_AF-A0A352VHZ1-F1
#
_entry.id   AF-A0A352VHZ1-F1
#
_cell.length_a   1.000
_cell.length_b   1.000
_cell.length_c   1.000
_cell.angle_alpha   90.00
_cell.angle_beta   90.00
_cell.angle_gamma   90.00
#
_symmetry.space_group_name_H-M   'P 1'
#
loop_
_entity.id
_entity.type
_entity.pdbx_description
1 polymer ?
#
loop_
_entity_poly.entity_id
_entity_poly.type
_entity_poly.pdbx_seq_one_letter_code
_entity_poly.pdbx_strand_id
1 'polypeptide(L)'
;MAATFGRGAMTNHWKDIKNADVVLVMGANPAENHPCGFKWALEARDERGAQIVTVDPRYTRTSAVADRHLQIRPGSDIAMLGGFIRKILDEDLHHEEYVRLHTNASFIVQEGFGFDNGLFSGFDAATSAYDKTSWDYERGSDGYVRRDMTLEHPRCVFQILRNHYARYTPETVAQIAGCSAEDFSRVADIICSTGTADRVGTIMYAVGWTMHTVGSQIIRTAAIMQLLLGNIGRPGGGINALRGHANVQGATDHAIVAGILPGYLRVPAPHQESLSAHLADSTPEPLVPDTVNYWGNYPKFFVSQMKAWFGDTVGPENDFGYHYLAKPADDSTWLSMWDQAFKGRLKGIIALGFNALLAGPDVPRLLEAMKNLEWQVIIDPFMLDSAEFWRAPGVNPEEVATEVLYMPATHWIERAGSFTNSGRWAQWKEKAIDPPGDVRSDTWILSELAWRVKELYQEEGGAYHEPILNLQWNYLNPREPTLEELAREINGYDLTTGRLLPSFAGLRDDGTTSSGNWLYSGSFTEEGNMMARRGT
;
A
#
# COMPACT_ATOMS: atom_id res chain seq x y z
N MET A 1 7.64 1.21 -2.83
CA MET A 1 7.58 0.32 -4.01
C MET A 1 6.86 0.93 -5.20
N ALA A 2 5.69 1.58 -5.05
CA ALA A 2 4.93 2.16 -6.18
C ALA A 2 5.75 3.10 -7.07
N ALA A 3 6.49 4.04 -6.48
CA ALA A 3 7.38 4.95 -7.22
C ALA A 3 8.56 4.25 -7.94
N THR A 4 8.83 2.98 -7.65
CA THR A 4 9.91 2.21 -8.30
C THR A 4 9.38 1.26 -9.38
N PHE A 5 8.30 0.53 -9.10
CA PHE A 5 7.82 -0.56 -9.96
C PHE A 5 6.45 -0.27 -10.60
N GLY A 6 5.87 0.90 -10.33
CA GLY A 6 4.50 1.27 -10.73
C GLY A 6 3.40 0.71 -9.83
N ARG A 7 3.70 -0.18 -8.87
CA ARG A 7 2.73 -0.75 -7.90
C ARG A 7 3.29 -0.86 -6.48
N GLY A 8 2.42 -0.70 -5.48
CA GLY A 8 2.76 -0.80 -4.06
C GLY A 8 2.64 -2.19 -3.45
N ALA A 9 2.13 -3.17 -4.20
CA ALA A 9 1.84 -4.52 -3.73
C ALA A 9 3.09 -5.40 -3.56
N MET A 10 2.94 -6.58 -2.93
CA MET A 10 3.97 -7.61 -2.88
C MET A 10 4.20 -8.08 -4.32
N THR A 11 5.47 -8.17 -4.73
CA THR A 11 5.76 -8.45 -6.15
C THR A 11 5.46 -9.91 -6.50
N ASN A 12 5.79 -10.83 -5.59
CA ASN A 12 5.60 -12.27 -5.76
C ASN A 12 4.55 -12.79 -4.75
N HIS A 13 4.57 -14.08 -4.40
CA HIS A 13 3.65 -14.70 -3.44
C HIS A 13 4.35 -15.73 -2.55
N TRP A 14 3.69 -16.16 -1.47
CA TRP A 14 4.28 -17.05 -0.45
C TRP A 14 4.98 -18.28 -1.01
N LYS A 15 4.28 -19.08 -1.82
CA LYS A 15 4.84 -20.31 -2.41
C LYS A 15 6.06 -20.09 -3.30
N ASP A 16 6.24 -18.90 -3.86
CA ASP A 16 7.33 -18.63 -4.79
C ASP A 16 8.67 -18.43 -4.09
N ILE A 17 8.67 -18.12 -2.78
CA ILE A 17 9.88 -17.94 -1.97
C ILE A 17 10.79 -19.18 -2.02
N LYS A 18 10.21 -20.38 -2.18
CA LYS A 18 10.99 -21.63 -2.29
C LYS A 18 11.95 -21.68 -3.48
N ASN A 19 11.71 -20.85 -4.48
CA ASN A 19 12.52 -20.75 -5.69
C ASN A 19 13.74 -19.83 -5.51
N ALA A 20 13.91 -19.18 -4.34
CA ALA A 20 15.06 -18.31 -4.06
C ALA A 20 16.37 -19.10 -3.89
N ASP A 21 17.50 -18.47 -4.20
CA ASP A 21 18.84 -18.98 -3.85
C ASP A 21 19.44 -18.19 -2.67
N VAL A 22 18.94 -16.98 -2.43
CA VAL A 22 19.22 -16.17 -1.24
C VAL A 22 17.93 -15.55 -0.73
N VAL A 23 17.66 -15.71 0.56
CA VAL A 23 16.53 -15.07 1.25
C VAL A 23 17.10 -14.07 2.26
N LEU A 24 16.98 -12.78 1.94
CA LEU A 24 17.30 -11.70 2.88
C LEU A 24 16.06 -11.37 3.71
N VAL A 25 16.12 -11.63 5.01
CA VAL A 25 15.14 -11.15 5.98
C VAL A 25 15.70 -9.93 6.69
N MET A 26 15.15 -8.76 6.39
CA MET A 26 15.59 -7.49 6.98
C MET A 26 14.38 -6.58 7.16
N GLY A 27 14.19 -6.04 8.36
CA GLY A 27 12.97 -5.32 8.72
C GLY A 27 11.74 -6.23 8.90
N ALA A 28 11.93 -7.52 9.13
CA ALA A 28 10.87 -8.51 9.41
C ALA A 28 11.35 -9.64 10.33
N ASN A 29 10.40 -10.33 10.94
CA ASN A 29 10.61 -11.53 11.74
C ASN A 29 9.59 -12.62 11.36
N PRO A 30 9.68 -13.17 10.13
CA PRO A 30 8.64 -14.01 9.53
C PRO A 30 8.44 -15.36 10.23
N ALA A 31 9.43 -15.90 10.96
CA ALA A 31 9.23 -17.12 11.74
C ALA A 31 8.24 -16.92 12.91
N GLU A 32 8.03 -15.67 13.35
CA GLU A 32 7.07 -15.32 14.40
C GLU A 32 5.80 -14.70 13.83
N ASN A 33 5.95 -13.80 12.87
CA ASN A 33 4.84 -12.96 12.39
C ASN A 33 4.15 -13.53 11.14
N HIS A 34 4.80 -14.44 10.42
CA HIS A 34 4.29 -15.09 9.20
C HIS A 34 4.67 -16.58 9.12
N PRO A 35 4.51 -17.37 10.20
CA PRO A 35 5.15 -18.70 10.32
C PRO A 35 4.76 -19.66 9.19
N CYS A 36 3.49 -19.69 8.81
CA CYS A 36 3.00 -20.53 7.71
C CYS A 36 3.58 -20.11 6.34
N GLY A 37 3.83 -18.82 6.14
CA GLY A 37 4.49 -18.30 4.94
C GLY A 37 6.00 -18.55 4.94
N PHE A 38 6.64 -18.47 6.12
CA PHE A 38 8.07 -18.68 6.29
C PHE A 38 8.52 -20.12 6.00
N LYS A 39 7.60 -21.09 6.07
CA LYS A 39 7.83 -22.46 5.58
C LYS A 39 8.53 -22.48 4.22
N TRP A 40 8.14 -21.62 3.28
CA TRP A 40 8.70 -21.62 1.93
C TRP A 40 10.15 -21.11 1.86
N ALA A 41 10.59 -20.29 2.81
CA ALA A 41 12.01 -19.93 2.93
C ALA A 41 12.85 -21.11 3.44
N LEU A 42 12.29 -21.88 4.39
CA LEU A 42 12.92 -23.12 4.86
C LEU A 42 12.98 -24.18 3.75
N GLU A 43 11.92 -24.32 2.95
CA GLU A 43 11.91 -25.20 1.76
C GLU A 43 13.00 -24.80 0.76
N ALA A 44 13.19 -23.50 0.51
CA ALA A 44 14.29 -23.01 -0.33
C ALA A 44 15.67 -23.46 0.21
N ARG A 45 15.89 -23.31 1.51
CA ARG A 45 17.16 -23.67 2.17
C ARG A 45 17.38 -25.18 2.17
N ASP A 46 16.39 -25.93 2.63
CA ASP A 46 16.52 -27.36 2.93
C ASP A 46 16.51 -28.23 1.66
N GLU A 47 15.76 -27.83 0.62
CA GLU A 47 15.65 -28.61 -0.62
C GLU A 47 16.54 -28.11 -1.75
N ARG A 48 16.88 -26.81 -1.76
CA ARG A 48 17.65 -26.17 -2.86
C ARG A 48 18.96 -25.52 -2.41
N GLY A 49 19.28 -25.57 -1.12
CA GLY A 49 20.52 -25.00 -0.60
C GLY A 49 20.54 -23.48 -0.56
N ALA A 50 19.37 -22.82 -0.60
CA ALA A 50 19.29 -21.37 -0.50
C ALA A 50 19.90 -20.88 0.83
N GLN A 51 20.55 -19.71 0.81
CA GLN A 51 21.09 -19.10 2.04
C GLN A 51 20.06 -18.12 2.65
N ILE A 52 19.69 -18.33 3.91
CA ILE A 52 18.85 -17.41 4.68
C ILE A 52 19.75 -16.48 5.48
N VAL A 53 19.65 -15.18 5.20
CA VAL A 53 20.40 -14.13 5.89
C VAL A 53 19.43 -13.25 6.65
N THR A 54 19.67 -13.06 7.94
CA THR A 54 18.89 -12.12 8.78
C THR A 54 19.71 -10.90 9.14
N VAL A 55 19.09 -9.72 9.02
CA VAL A 55 19.65 -8.44 9.47
C VAL A 55 18.61 -7.79 10.39
N ASP A 56 18.85 -7.86 11.70
CA ASP A 56 17.89 -7.43 12.73
C ASP A 56 18.64 -6.94 13.97
N PRO A 57 18.18 -5.90 14.69
CA PRO A 57 18.77 -5.48 15.95
C PRO A 57 18.78 -6.54 17.05
N ARG A 58 17.98 -7.61 16.89
CA ARG A 58 17.84 -8.71 17.85
C ARG A 58 18.14 -10.05 17.18
N TYR A 59 18.61 -11.00 17.98
CA TYR A 59 18.62 -12.41 17.60
C TYR A 59 17.21 -12.99 17.84
N THR A 60 16.46 -13.24 16.77
CA THR A 60 15.04 -13.66 16.82
C THR A 60 14.87 -15.15 16.57
N ARG A 61 13.63 -15.67 16.61
CA ARG A 61 13.36 -17.03 16.14
C ARG A 61 13.62 -17.20 14.65
N THR A 62 13.54 -16.14 13.84
CA THR A 62 14.00 -16.19 12.45
C THR A 62 15.52 -16.33 12.39
N SER A 63 16.27 -15.57 13.21
CA SER A 63 17.73 -15.66 13.28
C SER A 63 18.22 -17.03 13.71
N ALA A 64 17.49 -17.71 14.60
CA ALA A 64 17.82 -19.05 15.10
C ALA A 64 17.86 -20.14 14.01
N VAL A 65 17.22 -19.88 12.86
CA VAL A 65 17.19 -20.79 11.72
C VAL A 65 17.81 -20.16 10.46
N ALA A 66 18.47 -19.01 10.59
CA ALA A 66 19.19 -18.39 9.48
C ALA A 66 20.62 -18.95 9.38
N ASP A 67 21.17 -19.03 8.17
CA ASP A 67 22.57 -19.39 7.94
C ASP A 67 23.51 -18.29 8.46
N ARG A 68 23.08 -17.04 8.36
CA ARG A 68 23.79 -15.86 8.87
C ARG A 68 22.85 -14.89 9.57
N HIS A 69 23.33 -14.31 10.66
CA HIS A 69 22.70 -13.19 11.35
C HIS A 69 23.69 -12.05 11.50
N LEU A 70 23.27 -10.85 11.14
CA LEU A 70 23.99 -9.62 11.39
C LEU A 70 23.14 -8.68 12.24
N GLN A 71 23.67 -8.32 13.39
CA GLN A 71 23.03 -7.35 14.25
C GLN A 71 23.23 -5.93 13.70
N ILE A 72 22.19 -5.10 13.74
CA ILE A 72 22.25 -3.70 13.31
C ILE A 72 21.63 -2.76 14.36
N ARG A 73 22.01 -1.49 14.32
CA ARG A 73 21.36 -0.42 15.07
C ARG A 73 19.99 -0.11 14.44
N PRO A 74 18.89 0.00 15.20
CA PRO A 74 17.61 0.42 14.64
C PRO A 74 17.71 1.76 13.90
N GLY A 75 17.20 1.82 12.67
CA GLY A 75 17.24 3.02 11.84
C GLY A 75 18.50 3.18 10.96
N SER A 76 19.43 2.23 10.98
CA SER A 76 20.62 2.24 10.11
C SER A 76 20.45 1.47 8.78
N ASP A 77 19.22 1.08 8.43
CA ASP A 77 18.92 0.21 7.30
C ASP A 77 19.38 0.77 5.95
N ILE A 78 19.26 2.10 5.73
CA ILE A 78 19.73 2.76 4.50
C ILE A 78 21.25 2.61 4.36
N ALA A 79 22.02 2.69 5.46
CA ALA A 79 23.47 2.52 5.39
C ALA A 79 23.85 1.09 4.99
N MET A 80 23.19 0.10 5.59
CA MET A 80 23.38 -1.31 5.25
C MET A 80 23.07 -1.59 3.77
N LEU A 81 21.87 -1.20 3.31
CA LEU A 81 21.46 -1.40 1.92
C LEU A 81 22.30 -0.58 0.94
N GLY A 82 22.71 0.63 1.33
CA GLY A 82 23.61 1.49 0.56
C GLY A 82 25.00 0.89 0.40
N GLY A 83 25.51 0.21 1.43
CA GLY A 83 26.75 -0.55 1.34
C GLY A 83 26.65 -1.72 0.37
N PHE A 84 25.51 -2.45 0.35
CA PHE A 84 25.29 -3.51 -0.63
C PHE A 84 25.24 -2.95 -2.06
N ILE A 85 24.53 -1.84 -2.28
CA ILE A 85 24.50 -1.15 -3.58
C ILE A 85 25.91 -0.74 -4.01
N ARG A 86 26.69 -0.15 -3.09
CA ARG A 86 28.08 0.22 -3.37
C ARG A 86 28.89 -1.00 -3.82
N LYS A 87 28.84 -2.11 -3.07
CA LYS A 87 29.54 -3.36 -3.44
C LYS A 87 29.14 -3.83 -4.84
N ILE A 88 27.83 -3.86 -5.13
CA ILE A 88 27.31 -4.27 -6.44
C ILE A 88 27.88 -3.41 -7.58
N LEU A 89 27.99 -2.10 -7.36
CA LEU A 89 28.46 -1.16 -8.37
C LEU A 89 29.98 -1.11 -8.51
N ASP A 90 30.73 -1.25 -7.41
CA ASP A 90 32.20 -1.19 -7.40
C ASP A 90 32.85 -2.51 -7.91
N GLU A 91 32.18 -3.64 -7.70
CA GLU A 91 32.65 -4.97 -8.12
C GLU A 91 31.93 -5.51 -9.37
N ASP A 92 31.15 -4.66 -10.05
CA ASP A 92 30.38 -5.00 -11.25
C ASP A 92 29.50 -6.27 -11.11
N LEU A 93 28.90 -6.47 -9.94
CA LEU A 93 28.04 -7.62 -9.62
C LEU A 93 26.57 -7.43 -10.05
N HIS A 94 26.26 -6.39 -10.81
CA HIS A 94 24.89 -6.13 -11.27
C HIS A 94 24.57 -6.96 -12.52
N HIS A 95 23.30 -7.28 -12.72
CA HIS A 95 22.87 -7.94 -13.94
C HIS A 95 22.84 -6.94 -15.10
N GLU A 96 23.96 -6.80 -15.81
CA GLU A 96 24.22 -5.76 -16.82
C GLU A 96 23.06 -5.56 -17.81
N GLU A 97 22.63 -6.62 -18.49
CA GLU A 97 21.56 -6.53 -19.49
C GLU A 97 20.22 -6.09 -18.87
N TYR A 98 19.86 -6.66 -17.72
CA TYR A 98 18.64 -6.30 -16.99
C TYR A 98 18.65 -4.82 -16.59
N VAL A 99 19.75 -4.35 -16.01
CA VAL A 99 19.90 -2.96 -15.58
C VAL A 99 19.76 -2.01 -16.77
N ARG A 100 20.44 -2.32 -17.88
CA ARG A 100 20.43 -1.48 -19.07
C ARG A 100 19.06 -1.41 -19.75
N LEU A 101 18.32 -2.52 -19.79
CA LEU A 101 17.06 -2.64 -20.55
C LEU A 101 15.79 -2.40 -19.74
N HIS A 102 15.78 -2.78 -18.45
CA HIS A 102 14.56 -2.85 -17.64
C HIS A 102 14.52 -1.82 -16.51
N THR A 103 15.53 -0.95 -16.42
CA THR A 103 15.57 0.15 -15.47
C THR A 103 15.74 1.49 -16.18
N ASN A 104 15.63 2.58 -15.43
CA ASN A 104 15.94 3.92 -15.92
C ASN A 104 17.44 4.24 -15.88
N ALA A 105 18.34 3.26 -15.70
CA ALA A 105 19.80 3.46 -15.63
C ALA A 105 20.37 4.33 -16.76
N SER A 106 19.84 4.17 -17.98
CA SER A 106 20.23 4.92 -19.17
C SER A 106 19.67 6.34 -19.25
N PHE A 107 18.68 6.70 -18.42
CA PHE A 107 17.99 7.99 -18.55
C PHE A 107 18.91 9.12 -18.11
N ILE A 108 18.97 10.20 -18.89
CA ILE A 108 19.79 11.37 -18.59
C ILE A 108 18.99 12.31 -17.69
N VAL A 109 19.52 12.60 -16.50
CA VAL A 109 18.90 13.54 -15.54
C VAL A 109 19.17 14.98 -15.97
N GLN A 110 18.20 15.87 -15.75
CA GLN A 110 18.33 17.30 -16.04
C GLN A 110 19.54 17.94 -15.33
N GLU A 111 20.04 19.01 -15.93
CA GLU A 111 21.05 19.85 -15.29
C GLU A 111 20.47 20.51 -14.03
N GLY A 112 21.33 20.76 -13.04
CA GLY A 112 20.93 21.31 -11.74
C GLY A 112 20.55 20.26 -10.70
N PHE A 113 20.35 18.99 -11.07
CA PHE A 113 20.29 17.91 -10.08
C PHE A 113 21.63 17.77 -9.37
N GLY A 114 21.62 17.78 -8.04
CA GLY A 114 22.84 17.64 -7.25
C GLY A 114 22.56 17.13 -5.84
N PHE A 115 23.62 16.74 -5.16
CA PHE A 115 23.59 16.34 -3.76
C PHE A 115 24.88 16.81 -3.08
N ASP A 116 24.75 17.58 -2.00
CA ASP A 116 25.88 18.05 -1.21
C ASP A 116 25.51 18.04 0.29
N ASN A 117 26.45 17.57 1.12
CA ASN A 117 26.33 17.60 2.59
C ASN A 117 24.98 17.14 3.18
N GLY A 118 24.35 16.12 2.60
CA GLY A 118 23.10 15.56 3.12
C GLY A 118 21.83 16.13 2.48
N LEU A 119 21.95 17.14 1.62
CA LEU A 119 20.84 17.82 0.97
C LEU A 119 20.92 17.66 -0.54
N PHE A 120 19.77 17.42 -1.16
CA PHE A 120 19.66 17.48 -2.63
C PHE A 120 19.53 18.94 -3.10
N SER A 121 19.73 19.16 -4.40
CA SER A 121 19.44 20.45 -5.03
C SER A 121 17.99 20.88 -4.79
N GLY A 122 17.78 22.18 -4.60
CA GLY A 122 16.45 22.77 -4.40
C GLY A 122 15.94 22.78 -2.96
N PHE A 123 16.77 22.45 -1.95
CA PHE A 123 16.35 22.55 -0.54
C PHE A 123 16.16 24.00 -0.10
N ASP A 124 14.96 24.31 0.40
CA ASP A 124 14.66 25.57 1.10
C ASP A 124 14.60 25.33 2.60
N ALA A 125 15.56 25.91 3.34
CA ALA A 125 15.66 25.78 4.78
C ALA A 125 14.50 26.46 5.54
N ALA A 126 13.87 27.50 4.98
CA ALA A 126 12.79 28.21 5.65
C ALA A 126 11.51 27.38 5.72
N THR A 127 11.22 26.64 4.64
CA THR A 127 10.03 25.79 4.54
C THR A 127 10.31 24.32 4.84
N SER A 128 11.59 23.93 4.96
CA SER A 128 12.02 22.53 5.04
C SER A 128 11.48 21.68 3.89
N ALA A 129 11.37 22.29 2.70
CA ALA A 129 10.84 21.68 1.49
C ALA A 129 11.88 21.65 0.37
N TYR A 130 11.62 20.86 -0.65
CA TYR A 130 12.44 20.79 -1.85
C TYR A 130 11.67 21.32 -3.05
N ASP A 131 12.28 22.24 -3.80
CA ASP A 131 11.96 22.45 -5.21
C ASP A 131 12.55 21.30 -6.03
N LYS A 132 11.66 20.45 -6.54
CA LYS A 132 12.00 19.23 -7.28
C LYS A 132 12.08 19.44 -8.78
N THR A 133 12.05 20.69 -9.26
CA THR A 133 12.09 20.99 -10.70
C THR A 133 13.31 20.37 -11.37
N SER A 134 14.48 20.38 -10.71
CA SER A 134 15.70 19.74 -11.25
C SER A 134 15.71 18.20 -11.15
N TRP A 135 14.74 17.58 -10.48
CA TRP A 135 14.68 16.13 -10.25
C TRP A 135 13.87 15.41 -11.33
N ASP A 136 14.04 15.85 -12.58
CA ASP A 136 13.40 15.27 -13.76
C ASP A 136 14.46 14.88 -14.80
N TYR A 137 14.02 14.28 -15.90
CA TYR A 137 14.89 13.83 -16.98
C TYR A 137 15.01 14.87 -18.08
N GLU A 138 16.16 14.88 -18.73
CA GLU A 138 16.36 15.66 -19.95
C GLU A 138 15.51 15.06 -21.07
N ARG A 139 14.70 15.91 -21.73
CA ARG A 139 13.83 15.49 -22.84
C ARG A 139 14.42 15.90 -24.19
N GLY A 140 14.21 15.06 -25.20
CA GLY A 140 14.54 15.34 -26.59
C GLY A 140 13.51 16.28 -27.25
N SER A 141 13.76 16.64 -28.51
CA SER A 141 12.83 17.45 -29.31
C SER A 141 11.50 16.74 -29.61
N ASP A 142 11.45 15.42 -29.43
CA ASP A 142 10.28 14.55 -29.55
C ASP A 142 9.45 14.48 -28.25
N GLY A 143 9.89 15.14 -27.18
CA GLY A 143 9.22 15.15 -25.89
C GLY A 143 9.54 13.94 -24.98
N TYR A 144 10.28 12.94 -25.48
CA TYR A 144 10.67 11.76 -24.71
C TYR A 144 11.99 11.96 -23.97
N VAL A 145 12.24 11.12 -22.96
CA VAL A 145 13.46 11.17 -22.17
C VAL A 145 14.68 10.76 -23.00
N ARG A 146 15.77 11.55 -22.94
CA ARG A 146 17.06 11.21 -23.55
C ARG A 146 17.72 10.07 -22.79
N ARG A 147 18.33 9.15 -23.54
CA ARG A 147 18.96 7.94 -23.00
C ARG A 147 20.37 7.78 -23.53
N ASP A 148 21.26 7.34 -22.65
CA ASP A 148 22.56 6.81 -23.02
C ASP A 148 22.63 5.32 -22.65
N MET A 149 22.63 4.47 -23.69
CA MET A 149 22.64 3.02 -23.52
C MET A 149 24.03 2.44 -23.25
N THR A 150 25.11 3.23 -23.36
CA THR A 150 26.45 2.81 -22.89
C THR A 150 26.58 2.95 -21.38
N LEU A 151 25.68 3.71 -20.74
CA LEU A 151 25.70 4.04 -19.31
C LEU A 151 26.93 4.86 -18.90
N GLU A 152 27.62 5.52 -19.82
CA GLU A 152 28.86 6.26 -19.57
C GLU A 152 28.60 7.76 -19.33
N HIS A 153 27.47 8.29 -19.81
CA HIS A 153 27.12 9.68 -19.67
C HIS A 153 27.09 10.07 -18.17
N PRO A 154 27.81 11.12 -17.74
CA PRO A 154 27.99 11.42 -16.32
C PRO A 154 26.69 11.76 -15.59
N ARG A 155 25.66 12.22 -16.34
CA ARG A 155 24.31 12.48 -15.82
C ARG A 155 23.31 11.35 -16.05
N CYS A 156 23.73 10.19 -16.58
CA CYS A 156 22.81 9.05 -16.61
C CYS A 156 22.55 8.56 -15.17
N VAL A 157 21.36 8.02 -14.92
CA VAL A 157 20.96 7.55 -13.59
C VAL A 157 21.99 6.56 -13.01
N PHE A 158 22.59 5.71 -13.85
CA PHE A 158 23.60 4.75 -13.41
C PHE A 158 24.85 5.40 -12.80
N GLN A 159 25.44 6.39 -13.49
CA GLN A 159 26.63 7.10 -12.98
C GLN A 159 26.30 7.95 -11.74
N ILE A 160 25.13 8.60 -11.72
CA ILE A 160 24.66 9.34 -10.56
C ILE A 160 24.49 8.42 -9.35
N LEU A 161 23.92 7.22 -9.55
CA LEU A 161 23.73 6.23 -8.50
C LEU A 161 25.07 5.75 -7.93
N ARG A 162 26.04 5.42 -8.80
CA ARG A 162 27.41 5.04 -8.42
C ARG A 162 28.05 6.12 -7.55
N ASN A 163 28.00 7.38 -7.99
CA ASN A 163 28.54 8.51 -7.23
C ASN A 163 27.82 8.73 -5.89
N HIS A 164 26.50 8.60 -5.86
CA HIS A 164 25.71 8.82 -4.63
C HIS A 164 26.06 7.81 -3.53
N TYR A 165 26.21 6.53 -3.91
CA TYR A 165 26.45 5.43 -2.97
C TYR A 165 27.93 5.15 -2.67
N ALA A 166 28.88 5.77 -3.39
CA ALA A 166 30.32 5.62 -3.15
C ALA A 166 30.75 5.88 -1.69
N ARG A 167 30.00 6.70 -0.95
CA ARG A 167 30.28 7.08 0.45
C ARG A 167 30.01 5.96 1.47
N TYR A 168 29.26 4.93 1.10
CA TYR A 168 28.85 3.83 1.99
C TYR A 168 29.89 2.70 2.01
N THR A 169 31.15 3.02 2.35
CA THR A 169 32.20 2.00 2.52
C THR A 169 31.88 1.04 3.68
N PRO A 170 32.46 -0.18 3.72
CA PRO A 170 32.27 -1.09 4.84
C PRO A 170 32.53 -0.44 6.21
N GLU A 171 33.53 0.44 6.31
CA GLU A 171 33.87 1.17 7.54
C GLU A 171 32.77 2.18 7.92
N THR A 172 32.27 2.95 6.96
CA THR A 172 31.16 3.89 7.18
C THR A 172 29.89 3.14 7.59
N VAL A 173 29.60 2.02 6.93
CA VAL A 173 28.44 1.18 7.27
C VAL A 173 28.59 0.60 8.65
N ALA A 174 29.74 0.01 8.98
CA ALA A 174 30.05 -0.51 10.32
C ALA A 174 29.87 0.57 11.40
N GLN A 175 30.37 1.79 11.16
CA GLN A 175 30.23 2.92 12.07
C GLN A 175 28.77 3.32 12.29
N ILE A 176 27.94 3.36 11.23
CA ILE A 176 26.53 3.76 11.32
C ILE A 176 25.65 2.61 11.85
N ALA A 177 25.91 1.37 11.46
CA ALA A 177 25.08 0.22 11.80
C ALA A 177 25.47 -0.44 13.12
N GLY A 178 26.65 -0.14 13.67
CA GLY A 178 27.12 -0.74 14.92
C GLY A 178 27.50 -2.21 14.78
N CYS A 179 27.89 -2.64 13.57
CA CYS A 179 28.43 -3.97 13.28
C CYS A 179 29.91 -3.89 12.90
N SER A 180 30.59 -5.03 12.71
CA SER A 180 31.95 -5.04 12.18
C SER A 180 31.95 -4.95 10.64
N ALA A 181 32.95 -4.29 10.06
CA ALA A 181 33.11 -4.21 8.60
C ALA A 181 33.32 -5.60 7.97
N GLU A 182 33.95 -6.51 8.71
CA GLU A 182 34.16 -7.90 8.29
C GLU A 182 32.83 -8.67 8.23
N ASP A 183 31.99 -8.60 9.26
CA ASP A 183 30.69 -9.29 9.26
C ASP A 183 29.73 -8.68 8.24
N PHE A 184 29.76 -7.35 8.06
CA PHE A 184 29.06 -6.70 6.96
C PHE A 184 29.48 -7.29 5.61
N SER A 185 30.80 -7.38 5.34
CA SER A 185 31.32 -7.86 4.06
C SER A 185 30.94 -9.32 3.79
N ARG A 186 31.03 -10.19 4.81
CA ARG A 186 30.61 -11.60 4.71
C ARG A 186 29.13 -11.75 4.33
N VAL A 187 28.26 -10.91 4.91
CA VAL A 187 26.83 -10.89 4.58
C VAL A 187 26.59 -10.29 3.19
N ALA A 188 27.31 -9.22 2.85
CA ALA A 188 27.23 -8.58 1.54
C ALA A 188 27.62 -9.53 0.40
N ASP A 189 28.64 -10.36 0.59
CA ASP A 189 29.06 -11.38 -0.39
C ASP A 189 27.94 -12.36 -0.72
N ILE A 190 27.19 -12.82 0.30
CA ILE A 190 26.05 -13.73 0.09
C ILE A 190 24.94 -13.00 -0.66
N ILE A 191 24.53 -11.81 -0.19
CA ILE A 191 23.39 -11.08 -0.76
C ILE A 191 23.67 -10.63 -2.20
N CYS A 192 24.86 -10.10 -2.48
CA CYS A 192 25.21 -9.54 -3.79
C CYS A 192 25.51 -10.62 -4.84
N SER A 193 25.62 -11.89 -4.44
CA SER A 193 25.93 -13.00 -5.34
C SER A 193 24.80 -13.42 -6.28
N THR A 194 23.63 -12.77 -6.22
CA THR A 194 22.46 -13.09 -7.05
C THR A 194 22.30 -12.20 -8.29
N GLY A 195 23.31 -11.37 -8.61
CA GLY A 195 23.27 -10.49 -9.78
C GLY A 195 23.52 -11.19 -11.12
N THR A 196 23.44 -12.53 -11.13
CA THR A 196 23.67 -13.37 -12.30
C THR A 196 22.36 -13.96 -12.81
N ALA A 197 22.34 -14.39 -14.07
CA ALA A 197 21.14 -14.95 -14.70
C ALA A 197 20.69 -16.31 -14.09
N ASP A 198 21.62 -17.05 -13.48
CA ASP A 198 21.42 -18.37 -12.89
C ASP A 198 21.06 -18.36 -11.41
N ARG A 199 21.15 -17.20 -10.74
CA ARG A 199 20.81 -17.05 -9.32
C ARG A 199 19.78 -15.96 -9.09
N VAL A 200 19.00 -16.10 -8.02
CA VAL A 200 17.94 -15.15 -7.68
C VAL A 200 17.83 -14.93 -6.17
N GLY A 201 17.71 -13.67 -5.77
CA GLY A 201 17.56 -13.26 -4.39
C GLY A 201 16.19 -12.65 -4.11
N THR A 202 15.62 -12.93 -2.94
CA THR A 202 14.39 -12.28 -2.47
C THR A 202 14.60 -11.54 -1.15
N ILE A 203 13.88 -10.44 -0.98
CA ILE A 203 13.83 -9.68 0.28
C ILE A 203 12.48 -9.90 0.94
N MET A 204 12.50 -10.33 2.19
CA MET A 204 11.33 -10.40 3.08
C MET A 204 11.41 -9.26 4.10
N TYR A 205 10.47 -8.32 4.04
CA TYR A 205 10.38 -7.20 4.99
C TYR A 205 8.93 -6.90 5.40
N ALA A 206 8.77 -6.20 6.53
CA ALA A 206 7.48 -5.74 7.04
C ALA A 206 7.66 -4.42 7.82
N VAL A 207 7.12 -4.34 9.05
CA VAL A 207 7.07 -3.11 9.85
C VAL A 207 8.44 -2.54 10.24
N GLY A 208 9.47 -3.38 10.30
CA GLY A 208 10.82 -2.95 10.70
C GLY A 208 11.43 -1.92 9.75
N TRP A 209 10.95 -1.82 8.52
CA TRP A 209 11.33 -0.78 7.56
C TRP A 209 10.30 0.33 7.39
N THR A 210 9.03 0.10 7.69
CA THR A 210 7.97 1.05 7.33
C THR A 210 7.73 2.11 8.40
N MET A 211 8.05 1.83 9.68
CA MET A 211 7.74 2.72 10.82
C MET A 211 8.92 3.63 11.16
N HIS A 212 9.38 4.41 10.18
CA HIS A 212 10.46 5.40 10.31
C HIS A 212 10.10 6.66 9.54
N THR A 213 10.66 7.81 9.93
CA THR A 213 10.55 9.06 9.15
C THR A 213 11.10 8.92 7.73
N VAL A 214 11.99 7.95 7.50
CA VAL A 214 12.61 7.63 6.20
C VAL A 214 12.21 6.23 5.67
N GLY A 215 11.11 5.65 6.17
CA GLY A 215 10.74 4.26 5.84
C GLY A 215 10.52 4.02 4.34
N SER A 216 9.95 5.00 3.65
CA SER A 216 9.81 4.97 2.18
C SER A 216 11.16 4.89 1.46
N GLN A 217 12.19 5.53 2.00
CA GLN A 217 13.55 5.52 1.44
C GLN A 217 14.27 4.20 1.71
N ILE A 218 14.10 3.58 2.89
CA ILE A 218 14.63 2.23 3.15
C ILE A 218 14.15 1.24 2.07
N ILE A 219 12.83 1.24 1.82
CA ILE A 219 12.21 0.37 0.82
C ILE A 219 12.65 0.74 -0.60
N ARG A 220 12.88 2.03 -0.89
CA ARG A 220 13.45 2.48 -2.18
C ARG A 220 14.86 1.95 -2.38
N THR A 221 15.72 2.01 -1.37
CA THR A 221 17.10 1.50 -1.44
C THR A 221 17.11 -0.01 -1.67
N ALA A 222 16.29 -0.78 -0.95
CA ALA A 222 16.13 -2.21 -1.19
C ALA A 222 15.60 -2.53 -2.61
N ALA A 223 14.70 -1.69 -3.13
CA ALA A 223 14.17 -1.81 -4.48
C ALA A 223 15.21 -1.53 -5.57
N ILE A 224 16.05 -0.52 -5.37
CA ILE A 224 17.19 -0.25 -6.26
C ILE A 224 18.14 -1.44 -6.26
N MET A 225 18.47 -1.99 -5.09
CA MET A 225 19.33 -3.17 -4.98
C MET A 225 18.78 -4.37 -5.77
N GLN A 226 17.49 -4.69 -5.61
CA GLN A 226 16.87 -5.80 -6.36
C GLN A 226 16.81 -5.56 -7.88
N LEU A 227 16.71 -4.31 -8.33
CA LEU A 227 16.81 -3.97 -9.75
C LEU A 227 18.23 -4.14 -10.29
N LEU A 228 19.24 -3.70 -9.52
CA LEU A 228 20.65 -3.91 -9.88
C LEU A 228 20.99 -5.39 -10.00
N LEU A 229 20.49 -6.21 -9.08
CA LEU A 229 20.69 -7.67 -9.10
C LEU A 229 19.80 -8.39 -10.13
N GLY A 230 18.91 -7.69 -10.85
CA GLY A 230 17.99 -8.32 -11.80
C GLY A 230 17.03 -9.34 -11.17
N ASN A 231 16.65 -9.13 -9.90
CA ASN A 231 15.82 -10.06 -9.14
C ASN A 231 14.30 -9.79 -9.28
N ILE A 232 13.89 -8.64 -9.80
CA ILE A 232 12.47 -8.27 -9.91
C ILE A 232 11.82 -8.97 -11.12
N GLY A 233 10.70 -9.65 -10.90
CA GLY A 233 9.93 -10.35 -11.93
C GLY A 233 10.34 -11.80 -12.17
N ARG A 234 11.31 -12.33 -11.41
CA ARG A 234 11.77 -13.72 -11.50
C ARG A 234 11.16 -14.60 -10.38
N PRO A 235 10.89 -15.89 -10.65
CA PRO A 235 10.53 -16.86 -9.60
C PRO A 235 11.62 -16.91 -8.54
N GLY A 236 11.25 -16.86 -7.26
CA GLY A 236 12.20 -16.86 -6.14
C GLY A 236 12.84 -15.51 -5.84
N GLY A 237 12.49 -14.47 -6.61
CA GLY A 237 13.05 -13.14 -6.48
C GLY A 237 12.11 -12.14 -5.82
N GLY A 238 12.14 -10.92 -6.34
CA GLY A 238 11.20 -9.88 -5.99
C GLY A 238 11.41 -9.26 -4.62
N ILE A 239 10.43 -8.46 -4.23
CA ILE A 239 10.35 -7.85 -2.91
C ILE A 239 9.05 -8.33 -2.26
N ASN A 240 9.23 -9.23 -1.31
CA ASN A 240 8.19 -9.82 -0.52
C ASN A 240 7.89 -8.92 0.69
N ALA A 241 7.18 -7.83 0.42
CA ALA A 241 6.62 -6.94 1.43
C ALA A 241 5.45 -7.63 2.14
N LEU A 242 5.73 -8.23 3.30
CA LEU A 242 4.82 -9.11 4.02
C LEU A 242 3.73 -8.29 4.72
N ARG A 243 2.49 -8.44 4.28
CA ARG A 243 1.34 -7.74 4.88
C ARG A 243 1.03 -8.26 6.28
N GLY A 244 0.54 -7.36 7.14
CA GLY A 244 0.14 -7.67 8.51
C GLY A 244 -1.24 -8.35 8.59
N HIS A 245 -2.29 -7.57 8.88
CA HIS A 245 -3.67 -8.09 8.98
C HIS A 245 -4.08 -8.91 7.75
N ALA A 246 -4.92 -9.93 7.96
CA ALA A 246 -5.35 -10.88 6.95
C ALA A 246 -5.89 -10.24 5.66
N ASN A 247 -6.54 -9.07 5.76
CA ASN A 247 -7.12 -8.35 4.63
C ASN A 247 -6.56 -6.92 4.46
N VAL A 248 -5.39 -6.57 5.02
CA VAL A 248 -4.87 -5.19 4.87
C VAL A 248 -4.58 -4.85 3.40
N GLN A 249 -4.25 -5.85 2.57
CA GLN A 249 -4.13 -5.66 1.12
C GLN A 249 -5.49 -5.26 0.52
N GLY A 250 -6.56 -6.01 0.79
CA GLY A 250 -7.90 -5.69 0.29
C GLY A 250 -8.43 -4.37 0.85
N ALA A 251 -8.23 -4.09 2.13
CA ALA A 251 -8.59 -2.81 2.73
C ALA A 251 -7.88 -1.63 2.04
N THR A 252 -6.60 -1.77 1.70
CA THR A 252 -5.87 -0.76 0.91
C THR A 252 -6.40 -0.68 -0.52
N ASP A 253 -6.66 -1.82 -1.17
CA ASP A 253 -7.22 -1.86 -2.52
C ASP A 253 -8.58 -1.17 -2.60
N HIS A 254 -9.39 -1.28 -1.54
CA HIS A 254 -10.71 -0.63 -1.39
C HIS A 254 -10.66 0.74 -0.71
N ALA A 255 -9.47 1.34 -0.59
CA ALA A 255 -9.28 2.68 -0.06
C ALA A 255 -9.83 2.91 1.36
N ILE A 256 -9.69 1.92 2.24
CA ILE A 256 -9.82 2.11 3.70
C ILE A 256 -8.53 2.78 4.24
N VAL A 257 -8.18 3.91 3.63
CA VAL A 257 -7.03 4.75 3.93
C VAL A 257 -7.26 6.14 3.33
N ALA A 258 -6.76 7.19 3.98
CA ALA A 258 -6.86 8.55 3.44
C ALA A 258 -6.04 8.70 2.14
N GLY A 259 -6.54 9.52 1.21
CA GLY A 259 -5.78 10.01 0.06
C GLY A 259 -5.86 9.19 -1.22
N ILE A 260 -6.59 8.07 -1.24
CA ILE A 260 -6.92 7.32 -2.47
C ILE A 260 -8.41 6.94 -2.52
N LEU A 261 -8.89 6.63 -3.72
CA LEU A 261 -10.17 5.97 -3.97
C LEU A 261 -9.91 4.50 -4.37
N PRO A 262 -10.92 3.61 -4.34
CA PRO A 262 -10.71 2.19 -4.60
C PRO A 262 -10.03 1.95 -5.96
N GLY A 263 -9.11 0.98 -5.99
CA GLY A 263 -8.28 0.72 -7.17
C GLY A 263 -7.09 1.67 -7.29
N TYR A 264 -6.67 2.32 -6.20
CA TYR A 264 -5.59 3.31 -6.16
C TYR A 264 -5.83 4.51 -7.08
N LEU A 265 -7.09 4.84 -7.33
CA LEU A 265 -7.46 6.09 -7.98
C LEU A 265 -7.14 7.26 -7.03
N ARG A 266 -6.82 8.42 -7.56
CA ARG A 266 -6.48 9.60 -6.76
C ARG A 266 -7.75 10.23 -6.21
N VAL A 267 -7.71 10.65 -4.95
CA VAL A 267 -8.74 11.56 -4.42
C VAL A 267 -8.57 12.92 -5.11
N PRO A 268 -9.65 13.55 -5.60
CA PRO A 268 -9.61 14.90 -6.16
C PRO A 268 -9.01 15.94 -5.21
N ALA A 269 -8.16 16.82 -5.73
CA ALA A 269 -7.57 17.92 -4.96
C ALA A 269 -8.38 19.23 -5.13
N PRO A 270 -8.36 20.17 -4.17
CA PRO A 270 -9.16 21.40 -4.24
C PRO A 270 -8.95 22.25 -5.51
N HIS A 271 -7.74 22.26 -6.09
CA HIS A 271 -7.43 23.00 -7.32
C HIS A 271 -7.97 22.32 -8.60
N GLN A 272 -8.45 21.08 -8.50
CA GLN A 272 -9.05 20.35 -9.61
C GLN A 272 -10.56 20.66 -9.64
N GLU A 273 -10.91 21.76 -10.28
CA GLU A 273 -12.28 22.29 -10.27
C GLU A 273 -13.23 21.58 -11.26
N SER A 274 -12.75 20.61 -12.04
CA SER A 274 -13.54 19.83 -12.99
C SER A 274 -13.05 18.39 -13.09
N LEU A 275 -13.91 17.49 -13.57
CA LEU A 275 -13.51 16.12 -13.92
C LEU A 275 -12.38 16.12 -14.94
N SER A 276 -12.46 16.96 -15.97
CA SER A 276 -11.42 17.04 -17.01
C SER A 276 -10.05 17.41 -16.45
N ALA A 277 -9.98 18.37 -15.53
CA ALA A 277 -8.72 18.74 -14.87
C ALA A 277 -8.15 17.60 -14.01
N HIS A 278 -9.02 16.91 -13.27
CA HIS A 278 -8.62 15.74 -12.48
C HIS A 278 -8.10 14.60 -13.34
N LEU A 279 -8.80 14.27 -14.43
CA LEU A 279 -8.40 13.21 -15.35
C LEU A 279 -7.08 13.55 -16.04
N ALA A 280 -6.88 14.80 -16.45
CA ALA A 280 -5.62 15.24 -17.05
C ALA A 280 -4.42 15.11 -16.09
N ASP A 281 -4.56 15.51 -14.82
CA ASP A 281 -3.48 15.38 -13.83
C ASP A 281 -3.24 13.93 -13.37
N SER A 282 -4.30 13.12 -13.35
CA SER A 282 -4.24 11.74 -12.86
C SER A 282 -3.79 10.73 -13.91
N THR A 283 -3.85 11.09 -15.19
CA THR A 283 -3.46 10.23 -16.32
C THR A 283 -2.01 10.54 -16.70
N PRO A 284 -1.04 9.67 -16.37
CA PRO A 284 0.37 9.93 -16.66
C PRO A 284 0.66 9.80 -18.15
N GLU A 285 1.59 10.63 -18.63
CA GLU A 285 2.12 10.52 -19.99
C GLU A 285 3.33 9.57 -20.08
N PRO A 286 3.51 8.84 -21.18
CA PRO A 286 4.72 8.07 -21.47
C PRO A 286 6.02 8.87 -21.37
N LEU A 287 7.03 8.30 -20.70
CA LEU A 287 8.39 8.88 -20.66
C LEU A 287 9.26 8.44 -21.85
N VAL A 288 8.92 7.33 -22.49
CA VAL A 288 9.63 6.72 -23.62
C VAL A 288 8.61 6.23 -24.65
N PRO A 289 8.98 6.10 -25.94
CA PRO A 289 8.10 5.50 -26.95
C PRO A 289 7.81 4.02 -26.64
N ASP A 290 6.76 3.47 -27.26
CA ASP A 290 6.40 2.04 -27.23
C ASP A 290 6.20 1.45 -25.83
N THR A 291 5.68 2.24 -24.89
CA THR A 291 5.30 1.78 -23.54
C THR A 291 3.81 1.50 -23.44
N VAL A 292 3.45 0.49 -22.64
CA VAL A 292 2.04 0.15 -22.36
C VAL A 292 1.34 1.27 -21.60
N ASN A 293 2.06 1.95 -20.69
CA ASN A 293 1.53 2.99 -19.80
C ASN A 293 0.07 2.74 -19.36
N TYR A 294 -0.18 1.65 -18.62
CA TYR A 294 -1.56 1.17 -18.42
C TYR A 294 -2.45 2.17 -17.67
N TRP A 295 -1.86 3.05 -16.86
CA TRP A 295 -2.56 4.16 -16.21
C TRP A 295 -3.10 5.21 -17.20
N GLY A 296 -2.71 5.17 -18.48
CA GLY A 296 -3.40 5.88 -19.56
C GLY A 296 -4.91 5.54 -19.67
N ASN A 297 -5.35 4.44 -19.05
CA ASN A 297 -6.76 4.06 -18.96
C ASN A 297 -7.48 4.63 -17.72
N TYR A 298 -6.85 5.53 -16.94
CA TYR A 298 -7.42 6.11 -15.72
C TYR A 298 -8.87 6.62 -15.88
N PRO A 299 -9.24 7.34 -16.97
CA PRO A 299 -10.62 7.79 -17.17
C PRO A 299 -11.66 6.68 -17.12
N LYS A 300 -11.35 5.51 -17.71
CA LYS A 300 -12.26 4.35 -17.74
C LYS A 300 -12.53 3.82 -16.34
N PHE A 301 -11.49 3.76 -15.52
CA PHE A 301 -11.57 3.28 -14.15
C PHE A 301 -12.37 4.26 -13.28
N PHE A 302 -12.08 5.56 -13.41
CA PHE A 302 -12.75 6.60 -12.64
C PHE A 302 -14.24 6.68 -12.96
N VAL A 303 -14.60 6.79 -14.25
CA VAL A 303 -16.01 6.87 -14.67
C VAL A 303 -16.78 5.61 -14.29
N SER A 304 -16.19 4.42 -14.46
CA SER A 304 -16.85 3.17 -14.04
C SER A 304 -17.08 3.07 -12.53
N GLN A 305 -16.19 3.64 -11.72
CA GLN A 305 -16.39 3.73 -10.27
C GLN A 305 -17.51 4.70 -9.91
N MET A 306 -17.58 5.86 -10.56
CA MET A 306 -18.68 6.80 -10.37
C MET A 306 -20.03 6.21 -10.77
N LYS A 307 -20.09 5.45 -11.87
CA LYS A 307 -21.29 4.70 -12.27
C LYS A 307 -21.66 3.60 -11.28
N ALA A 308 -20.69 2.96 -10.61
CA ALA A 308 -20.98 1.99 -9.55
C ALA A 308 -21.62 2.67 -8.32
N TRP A 309 -21.11 3.83 -7.91
CA TRP A 309 -21.62 4.53 -6.72
C TRP A 309 -22.93 5.27 -6.94
N PHE A 310 -23.10 5.92 -8.08
CA PHE A 310 -24.21 6.85 -8.29
C PHE A 310 -25.18 6.41 -9.39
N GLY A 311 -24.87 5.33 -10.13
CA GLY A 311 -25.75 4.75 -11.14
C GLY A 311 -26.21 5.79 -12.16
N ASP A 312 -27.52 5.81 -12.43
CA ASP A 312 -28.11 6.68 -13.47
C ASP A 312 -28.34 8.12 -13.02
N THR A 313 -28.00 8.47 -11.77
CA THR A 313 -28.05 9.87 -11.30
C THR A 313 -26.86 10.70 -11.79
N VAL A 314 -25.89 10.06 -12.45
CA VAL A 314 -24.68 10.69 -12.97
C VAL A 314 -24.40 10.32 -14.42
N GLY A 315 -23.90 11.29 -15.17
CA GLY A 315 -23.61 11.21 -16.60
C GLY A 315 -22.69 12.35 -17.06
N PRO A 316 -22.37 12.42 -18.36
CA PRO A 316 -21.51 13.47 -18.91
C PRO A 316 -21.99 14.89 -18.60
N GLU A 317 -23.30 15.10 -18.47
CA GLU A 317 -23.95 16.38 -18.19
C GLU A 317 -23.65 16.94 -16.78
N ASN A 318 -23.21 16.10 -15.84
CA ASN A 318 -22.86 16.50 -14.48
C ASN A 318 -21.48 15.98 -14.05
N ASP A 319 -20.54 15.84 -15.00
CA ASP A 319 -19.17 15.36 -14.76
C ASP A 319 -19.16 14.00 -14.05
N PHE A 320 -20.10 13.12 -14.36
CA PHE A 320 -20.29 11.84 -13.69
C PHE A 320 -20.36 11.95 -12.16
N GLY A 321 -20.92 13.04 -11.62
CA GLY A 321 -21.00 13.27 -10.17
C GLY A 321 -19.66 13.55 -9.51
N TYR A 322 -18.62 13.92 -10.26
CA TYR A 322 -17.29 14.28 -9.73
C TYR A 322 -17.34 15.26 -8.55
N HIS A 323 -18.27 16.21 -8.61
CA HIS A 323 -18.45 17.24 -7.59
C HIS A 323 -18.99 16.69 -6.26
N TYR A 324 -19.59 15.50 -6.26
CA TYR A 324 -20.03 14.81 -5.04
C TYR A 324 -18.87 14.32 -4.18
N LEU A 325 -17.67 14.17 -4.76
CA LEU A 325 -16.51 13.68 -4.03
C LEU A 325 -15.88 14.80 -3.18
N ALA A 326 -15.59 14.46 -1.93
CA ALA A 326 -14.85 15.33 -1.03
C ALA A 326 -13.43 15.57 -1.56
N LYS A 327 -13.03 16.85 -1.53
CA LYS A 327 -11.68 17.31 -1.91
C LYS A 327 -10.94 17.73 -0.63
N PRO A 328 -10.05 16.90 -0.06
CA PRO A 328 -9.43 17.20 1.22
C PRO A 328 -8.50 18.42 1.09
N ALA A 329 -8.71 19.41 1.97
CA ALA A 329 -7.87 20.60 2.07
C ALA A 329 -6.61 20.35 2.90
N ASP A 330 -6.70 19.46 3.89
CA ASP A 330 -5.67 19.17 4.87
C ASP A 330 -5.43 17.66 5.02
N ASP A 331 -4.31 17.30 5.65
CA ASP A 331 -3.99 15.91 5.99
C ASP A 331 -5.01 15.34 6.97
N SER A 332 -5.65 14.24 6.56
CA SER A 332 -6.63 13.49 7.35
C SER A 332 -6.14 12.08 7.67
N THR A 333 -4.83 11.85 7.63
CA THR A 333 -4.24 10.58 8.07
C THR A 333 -4.34 10.42 9.60
N TRP A 334 -4.10 9.19 10.06
CA TRP A 334 -4.31 8.77 11.45
C TRP A 334 -3.77 9.75 12.51
N LEU A 335 -2.50 10.15 12.40
CA LEU A 335 -1.89 11.06 13.38
C LEU A 335 -2.55 12.43 13.37
N SER A 336 -2.86 12.97 12.19
CA SER A 336 -3.50 14.27 12.03
C SER A 336 -4.93 14.26 12.56
N MET A 337 -5.70 13.20 12.30
CA MET A 337 -7.06 13.05 12.85
C MET A 337 -7.05 13.03 14.39
N TRP A 338 -6.17 12.26 15.02
CA TRP A 338 -6.06 12.23 16.49
C TRP A 338 -5.50 13.52 17.08
N ASP A 339 -4.65 14.25 16.35
CA ASP A 339 -4.22 15.58 16.75
C ASP A 339 -5.37 16.60 16.69
N GLN A 340 -6.26 16.51 15.69
CA GLN A 340 -7.49 17.33 15.68
C GLN A 340 -8.43 16.98 16.82
N ALA A 341 -8.60 15.70 17.15
CA ALA A 341 -9.36 15.27 18.34
C ALA A 341 -8.76 15.83 19.64
N PHE A 342 -7.44 15.71 19.79
CA PHE A 342 -6.71 16.32 20.92
C PHE A 342 -6.93 17.83 21.03
N LYS A 343 -7.02 18.53 19.90
CA LYS A 343 -7.29 19.98 19.84
C LYS A 343 -8.78 20.35 19.98
N GLY A 344 -9.67 19.38 20.20
CA GLY A 344 -11.12 19.60 20.32
C GLY A 344 -11.79 20.02 18.99
N ARG A 345 -11.18 19.68 17.85
CA ARG A 345 -11.68 20.04 16.50
C ARG A 345 -12.35 18.88 15.76
N LEU A 346 -12.21 17.66 16.26
CA LEU A 346 -12.94 16.48 15.77
C LEU A 346 -14.09 16.17 16.72
N LYS A 347 -15.32 16.15 16.21
CA LYS A 347 -16.52 15.92 17.04
C LYS A 347 -16.72 14.45 17.39
N GLY A 348 -16.45 13.54 16.47
CA GLY A 348 -16.61 12.13 16.74
C GLY A 348 -15.91 11.22 15.75
N ILE A 349 -15.89 9.93 16.10
CA ILE A 349 -15.16 8.90 15.36
C ILE A 349 -15.96 7.61 15.29
N ILE A 350 -15.86 6.91 14.16
CA ILE A 350 -16.30 5.51 14.02
C ILE A 350 -15.04 4.67 13.83
N ALA A 351 -14.79 3.73 14.74
CA ALA A 351 -13.72 2.76 14.60
C ALA A 351 -14.30 1.36 14.41
N LEU A 352 -14.08 0.82 13.21
CA LEU A 352 -14.50 -0.53 12.81
C LEU A 352 -13.29 -1.46 12.87
N GLY A 353 -13.29 -2.43 13.78
CA GLY A 353 -12.24 -3.43 13.88
C GLY A 353 -10.86 -2.88 14.24
N PHE A 354 -10.79 -1.76 14.97
CA PHE A 354 -9.54 -1.06 15.25
C PHE A 354 -9.46 -0.53 16.69
N ASN A 355 -8.45 -0.97 17.44
CA ASN A 355 -8.16 -0.47 18.79
C ASN A 355 -7.07 0.61 18.74
N ALA A 356 -7.49 1.87 18.84
CA ALA A 356 -6.59 3.01 18.77
C ALA A 356 -5.56 3.06 19.91
N LEU A 357 -5.93 2.63 21.12
CA LEU A 357 -5.03 2.65 22.29
C LEU A 357 -3.95 1.58 22.22
N LEU A 358 -4.17 0.49 21.48
CA LEU A 358 -3.18 -0.55 21.26
C LEU A 358 -2.25 -0.24 20.08
N ALA A 359 -2.80 0.33 19.01
CA ALA A 359 -2.06 0.55 17.76
C ALA A 359 -1.38 1.91 17.67
N GLY A 360 -1.90 2.93 18.35
CA GLY A 360 -1.42 4.30 18.24
C GLY A 360 -0.20 4.58 19.12
N PRO A 361 0.68 5.52 18.71
CA PRO A 361 1.75 6.01 19.57
C PRO A 361 1.18 6.93 20.66
N ASP A 362 1.86 7.02 21.80
CA ASP A 362 1.53 7.98 22.88
C ASP A 362 0.11 7.82 23.44
N VAL A 363 -0.12 6.70 24.14
CA VAL A 363 -1.41 6.36 24.77
C VAL A 363 -1.98 7.47 25.67
N PRO A 364 -1.20 8.15 26.54
CA PRO A 364 -1.72 9.27 27.33
C PRO A 364 -2.35 10.37 26.48
N ARG A 365 -1.72 10.74 25.36
CA ARG A 365 -2.28 11.75 24.46
C ARG A 365 -3.53 11.27 23.75
N LEU A 366 -3.59 9.99 23.37
CA LEU A 366 -4.79 9.41 22.76
C LEU A 366 -5.98 9.38 23.74
N LEU A 367 -5.74 9.09 25.02
CA LEU A 367 -6.78 9.17 26.05
C LEU A 367 -7.34 10.59 26.19
N GLU A 368 -6.49 11.61 26.24
CA GLU A 368 -6.94 13.01 26.25
C GLU A 368 -7.69 13.38 24.97
N ALA A 369 -7.23 12.90 23.81
CA ALA A 369 -7.92 13.12 22.55
C ALA A 369 -9.31 12.48 22.52
N MET A 370 -9.47 11.28 23.08
CA MET A 370 -10.78 10.61 23.18
C MET A 370 -11.73 11.36 24.11
N LYS A 371 -11.27 11.90 25.25
CA LYS A 371 -12.09 12.74 26.16
C LYS A 371 -12.67 13.98 25.50
N ASN A 372 -11.98 14.51 24.48
CA ASN A 372 -12.37 15.72 23.77
C ASN A 372 -13.39 15.45 22.63
N LEU A 373 -13.71 14.18 22.35
CA LEU A 373 -14.77 13.83 21.40
C LEU A 373 -16.15 14.05 22.04
N GLU A 374 -17.11 14.50 21.25
CA GLU A 374 -18.54 14.51 21.61
C GLU A 374 -19.08 13.08 21.64
N TRP A 375 -18.72 12.26 20.63
CA TRP A 375 -19.16 10.87 20.52
C TRP A 375 -18.13 9.94 19.87
N GLN A 376 -18.21 8.66 20.19
CA GLN A 376 -17.37 7.61 19.63
C GLN A 376 -18.18 6.33 19.42
N VAL A 377 -18.08 5.76 18.22
CA VAL A 377 -18.68 4.47 17.88
C VAL A 377 -17.58 3.43 17.69
N ILE A 378 -17.64 2.33 18.41
CA ILE A 378 -16.77 1.16 18.24
C ILE A 378 -17.60 0.00 17.69
N ILE A 379 -17.15 -0.57 16.56
CA ILE A 379 -17.78 -1.74 15.93
C ILE A 379 -16.73 -2.86 15.92
N ASP A 380 -16.91 -3.87 16.77
CA ASP A 380 -15.94 -4.97 16.91
C ASP A 380 -16.61 -6.26 17.44
N PRO A 381 -16.12 -7.47 17.10
CA PRO A 381 -16.54 -8.71 17.76
C PRO A 381 -16.12 -8.81 19.24
N PHE A 382 -15.15 -8.03 19.69
CA PHE A 382 -14.63 -8.05 21.05
C PHE A 382 -14.66 -6.66 21.70
N MET A 383 -14.88 -6.62 23.01
CA MET A 383 -14.74 -5.37 23.75
C MET A 383 -13.28 -4.90 23.68
N LEU A 384 -13.08 -3.68 23.20
CA LEU A 384 -11.75 -3.07 23.02
C LEU A 384 -11.47 -2.05 24.11
N ASP A 385 -10.20 -1.86 24.47
CA ASP A 385 -9.80 -0.80 25.43
C ASP A 385 -10.27 0.58 24.98
N SER A 386 -10.28 0.84 23.67
CA SER A 386 -10.80 2.09 23.12
C SER A 386 -12.32 2.29 23.33
N ALA A 387 -13.10 1.22 23.49
CA ALA A 387 -14.53 1.31 23.84
C ALA A 387 -14.77 1.60 25.32
N GLU A 388 -13.79 1.28 26.16
CA GLU A 388 -13.84 1.51 27.62
C GLU A 388 -12.78 2.51 28.08
N PHE A 389 -12.32 3.41 27.18
CA PHE A 389 -11.20 4.32 27.47
C PHE A 389 -11.44 5.22 28.69
N TRP A 390 -12.71 5.52 28.97
CA TRP A 390 -13.16 6.30 30.13
C TRP A 390 -12.94 5.57 31.47
N ARG A 391 -12.64 4.27 31.44
CA ARG A 391 -12.23 3.44 32.59
C ARG A 391 -10.71 3.19 32.64
N ALA A 392 -9.93 3.76 31.71
CA ALA A 392 -8.50 3.52 31.65
C ALA A 392 -7.80 4.00 32.94
N PRO A 393 -6.67 3.38 33.34
CA PRO A 393 -5.93 3.80 34.52
C PRO A 393 -5.59 5.30 34.49
N GLY A 394 -5.97 6.03 35.53
CA GLY A 394 -5.74 7.48 35.64
C GLY A 394 -6.80 8.35 34.98
N VAL A 395 -7.86 7.78 34.40
CA VAL A 395 -9.04 8.52 33.92
C VAL A 395 -10.12 8.52 34.99
N ASN A 396 -10.69 9.71 35.29
CA ASN A 396 -11.89 9.84 36.10
C ASN A 396 -13.13 9.80 35.19
N PRO A 397 -13.99 8.76 35.27
CA PRO A 397 -15.19 8.67 34.44
C PRO A 397 -16.13 9.88 34.53
N GLU A 398 -16.20 10.55 35.69
CA GLU A 398 -17.07 11.71 35.90
C GLU A 398 -16.63 12.94 35.09
N GLU A 399 -15.38 12.96 34.62
CA GLU A 399 -14.81 14.04 33.79
C GLU A 399 -14.88 13.72 32.29
N VAL A 400 -15.36 12.54 31.90
CA VAL A 400 -15.48 12.14 30.50
C VAL A 400 -16.90 12.40 30.01
N ALA A 401 -17.05 13.38 29.12
CA ALA A 401 -18.34 13.74 28.52
C ALA A 401 -18.66 12.99 27.22
N THR A 402 -17.69 12.27 26.65
CA THR A 402 -17.83 11.56 25.37
C THR A 402 -18.89 10.47 25.45
N GLU A 403 -19.89 10.53 24.58
CA GLU A 403 -20.85 9.44 24.40
C GLU A 403 -20.20 8.27 23.65
N VAL A 404 -20.20 7.08 24.25
CA VAL A 404 -19.61 5.88 23.61
C VAL A 404 -20.69 4.87 23.25
N LEU A 405 -20.78 4.54 21.97
CA LEU A 405 -21.61 3.45 21.46
C LEU A 405 -20.72 2.28 21.07
N TYR A 406 -20.91 1.13 21.72
CA TYR A 406 -20.30 -0.12 21.31
C TYR A 406 -21.33 -0.98 20.57
N MET A 407 -21.02 -1.37 19.34
CA MET A 407 -21.85 -2.21 18.49
C MET A 407 -21.15 -3.56 18.27
N PRO A 408 -21.61 -4.64 18.92
CA PRO A 408 -20.99 -5.94 18.75
C PRO A 408 -21.24 -6.47 17.33
N ALA A 409 -20.16 -6.77 16.62
CA ALA A 409 -20.19 -7.20 15.23
C ALA A 409 -19.78 -8.66 15.05
N THR A 410 -20.13 -9.27 13.92
CA THR A 410 -19.72 -10.65 13.60
C THR A 410 -18.21 -10.82 13.57
N HIS A 411 -17.71 -11.90 14.15
CA HIS A 411 -16.35 -12.38 13.93
C HIS A 411 -16.18 -12.96 12.51
N TRP A 412 -14.94 -13.11 12.03
CA TRP A 412 -14.69 -13.50 10.63
C TRP A 412 -15.25 -14.89 10.28
N ILE A 413 -15.39 -15.81 11.24
CA ILE A 413 -15.94 -17.16 11.00
C ILE A 413 -17.48 -17.19 10.92
N GLU A 414 -18.15 -16.11 11.30
CA GLU A 414 -19.62 -16.04 11.43
C GLU A 414 -20.30 -15.50 10.16
N ARG A 415 -19.51 -15.20 9.14
CA ARG A 415 -19.97 -14.68 7.85
C ARG A 415 -19.21 -15.30 6.68
N ALA A 416 -19.76 -15.25 5.48
CA ALA A 416 -19.03 -15.55 4.24
C ALA A 416 -18.14 -14.35 3.85
N GLY A 417 -17.65 -14.31 2.60
CA GLY A 417 -16.96 -13.15 2.03
C GLY A 417 -15.52 -13.42 1.64
N SER A 418 -14.84 -12.41 1.10
CA SER A 418 -13.45 -12.51 0.67
C SER A 418 -12.47 -11.74 1.56
N PHE A 419 -11.21 -12.17 1.53
CA PHE A 419 -10.06 -11.37 1.96
C PHE A 419 -8.93 -11.53 0.96
N THR A 420 -8.10 -10.49 0.84
CA THR A 420 -6.96 -10.47 -0.07
C THR A 420 -5.67 -10.58 0.72
N ASN A 421 -4.95 -11.67 0.51
CA ASN A 421 -3.70 -11.95 1.25
C ASN A 421 -2.52 -11.12 0.72
N SER A 422 -1.34 -11.27 1.35
CA SER A 422 -0.12 -10.55 0.96
C SER A 422 0.28 -10.74 -0.51
N GLY A 423 0.04 -11.93 -1.08
CA GLY A 423 0.33 -12.25 -2.48
C GLY A 423 -0.77 -11.81 -3.46
N ARG A 424 -1.70 -10.94 -3.04
CA ARG A 424 -2.84 -10.42 -3.82
C ARG A 424 -3.91 -11.46 -4.18
N TRP A 425 -3.93 -12.60 -3.49
CA TRP A 425 -4.99 -13.59 -3.73
C TRP A 425 -6.23 -13.17 -2.95
N ALA A 426 -7.28 -12.74 -3.66
CA ALA A 426 -8.62 -12.58 -3.12
C ALA A 426 -9.25 -13.97 -2.96
N GLN A 427 -9.50 -14.38 -1.72
CA GLN A 427 -9.95 -15.72 -1.37
C GLN A 427 -11.30 -15.65 -0.67
N TRP A 428 -12.29 -16.33 -1.24
CA TRP A 428 -13.62 -16.46 -0.64
C TRP A 428 -13.61 -17.49 0.50
N LYS A 429 -14.35 -17.23 1.57
CA LYS A 429 -14.66 -18.18 2.64
C LYS A 429 -16.17 -18.27 2.85
N GLU A 430 -16.60 -19.40 3.37
CA GLU A 430 -17.98 -19.61 3.80
C GLU A 430 -18.16 -19.30 5.29
N LYS A 431 -19.40 -19.02 5.67
CA LYS A 431 -19.81 -18.94 7.07
C LYS A 431 -19.65 -20.32 7.73
N ALA A 432 -18.98 -20.36 8.88
CA ALA A 432 -18.75 -21.61 9.62
C ALA A 432 -19.78 -21.83 10.74
N ILE A 433 -20.16 -20.78 11.46
CA ILE A 433 -21.10 -20.82 12.58
C ILE A 433 -22.02 -19.60 12.56
N ASP A 434 -23.14 -19.67 13.27
CA ASP A 434 -23.99 -18.51 13.53
C ASP A 434 -23.38 -17.58 14.58
N PRO A 435 -23.53 -16.26 14.45
CA PRO A 435 -23.10 -15.33 15.49
C PRO A 435 -23.95 -15.49 16.76
N PRO A 436 -23.40 -15.17 17.94
CA PRO A 436 -24.12 -15.30 19.20
C PRO A 436 -25.20 -14.22 19.39
N GLY A 437 -26.35 -14.60 19.94
CA GLY A 437 -27.39 -13.67 20.35
C GLY A 437 -27.86 -12.74 19.22
N ASP A 438 -27.91 -11.44 19.51
CA ASP A 438 -28.34 -10.39 18.57
C ASP A 438 -27.19 -9.72 17.81
N VAL A 439 -26.00 -10.34 17.77
CA VAL A 439 -24.86 -9.83 17.00
C VAL A 439 -25.23 -9.73 15.51
N ARG A 440 -24.84 -8.62 14.88
CA ARG A 440 -25.06 -8.33 13.46
C ARG A 440 -23.75 -8.19 12.72
N SER A 441 -23.77 -8.40 11.40
CA SER A 441 -22.56 -8.19 10.60
C SER A 441 -22.22 -6.70 10.50
N ASP A 442 -20.94 -6.37 10.33
CA ASP A 442 -20.53 -5.00 10.01
C ASP A 442 -21.21 -4.49 8.73
N THR A 443 -21.47 -5.38 7.75
CA THR A 443 -22.25 -5.05 6.56
C THR A 443 -23.65 -4.56 6.90
N TRP A 444 -24.36 -5.25 7.80
CA TRP A 444 -25.67 -4.82 8.29
C TRP A 444 -25.58 -3.50 9.05
N ILE A 445 -24.64 -3.39 10.01
CA ILE A 445 -24.47 -2.20 10.85
C ILE A 445 -24.23 -0.95 9.99
N LEU A 446 -23.31 -1.04 9.03
CA LEU A 446 -22.98 0.07 8.13
C LEU A 446 -24.12 0.39 7.16
N SER A 447 -24.85 -0.61 6.67
CA SER A 447 -26.01 -0.41 5.79
C SER A 447 -27.15 0.28 6.53
N GLU A 448 -27.45 -0.13 7.76
CA GLU A 448 -28.43 0.53 8.62
C GLU A 448 -28.05 1.97 8.93
N LEU A 449 -26.78 2.23 9.25
CA LEU A 449 -26.28 3.59 9.47
C LEU A 449 -26.47 4.45 8.21
N ALA A 450 -26.03 3.96 7.05
CA ALA A 450 -26.14 4.68 5.80
C ALA A 450 -27.60 5.02 5.45
N TRP A 451 -28.52 4.06 5.59
CA TRP A 451 -29.93 4.28 5.29
C TRP A 451 -30.63 5.20 6.28
N ARG A 452 -30.35 5.09 7.58
CA ARG A 452 -30.93 6.03 8.57
C ARG A 452 -30.47 7.46 8.32
N VAL A 453 -29.19 7.65 7.98
CA VAL A 453 -28.69 8.98 7.57
C VAL A 453 -29.41 9.44 6.31
N LYS A 454 -29.53 8.58 5.28
CA LYS A 454 -30.22 8.92 4.05
C LYS A 454 -31.69 9.31 4.27
N GLU A 455 -32.41 8.58 5.12
CA GLU A 455 -33.81 8.87 5.49
C GLU A 455 -33.94 10.21 6.22
N LEU A 456 -33.06 10.50 7.17
CA LEU A 456 -33.02 11.82 7.83
C LEU A 456 -32.82 12.95 6.82
N TYR A 457 -31.91 12.78 5.86
CA TYR A 457 -31.69 13.77 4.80
C TYR A 457 -32.88 13.88 3.83
N GLN A 458 -33.66 12.80 3.62
CA GLN A 458 -34.87 12.84 2.81
C GLN A 458 -36.01 13.59 3.52
N GLU A 459 -36.15 13.40 4.83
CA GLU A 459 -37.22 13.99 5.63
C GLU A 459 -36.94 15.44 6.02
N GLU A 460 -35.70 15.73 6.42
CA GLU A 460 -35.33 17.01 7.03
C GLU A 460 -34.50 17.90 6.09
N GLY A 461 -34.00 17.36 4.98
CA GLY A 461 -33.00 18.02 4.16
C GLY A 461 -31.66 18.11 4.90
N GLY A 462 -30.86 19.13 4.58
CA GLY A 462 -29.57 19.35 5.23
C GLY A 462 -28.53 19.95 4.30
N ALA A 463 -27.35 20.19 4.87
CA ALA A 463 -26.22 20.71 4.12
C ALA A 463 -25.74 19.69 3.08
N TYR A 464 -25.67 20.13 1.81
CA TYR A 464 -25.11 19.38 0.68
C TYR A 464 -25.55 17.91 0.63
N HIS A 465 -26.86 17.71 0.55
CA HIS A 465 -27.48 16.40 0.70
C HIS A 465 -27.46 15.57 -0.59
N GLU A 466 -27.19 16.18 -1.75
CA GLU A 466 -27.26 15.48 -3.05
C GLU A 466 -26.37 14.22 -3.12
N PRO A 467 -25.10 14.22 -2.67
CA PRO A 467 -24.27 13.01 -2.69
C PRO A 467 -24.85 11.86 -1.86
N ILE A 468 -25.47 12.18 -0.71
CA ILE A 468 -26.05 11.20 0.20
C ILE A 468 -27.31 10.59 -0.43
N LEU A 469 -28.16 11.43 -1.01
CA LEU A 469 -29.41 10.99 -1.64
C LEU A 469 -29.17 10.20 -2.93
N ASN A 470 -28.17 10.60 -3.72
CA ASN A 470 -27.85 10.01 -5.03
C ASN A 470 -26.96 8.77 -4.95
N LEU A 471 -26.32 8.49 -3.82
CA LEU A 471 -25.58 7.24 -3.60
C LEU A 471 -26.55 6.06 -3.75
N GLN A 472 -26.22 5.15 -4.66
CA GLN A 472 -27.00 3.96 -4.98
C GLN A 472 -26.71 2.86 -3.97
N TRP A 473 -27.73 2.06 -3.67
CA TRP A 473 -27.64 0.94 -2.73
C TRP A 473 -28.52 -0.21 -3.24
N ASN A 474 -28.26 -0.60 -4.50
CA ASN A 474 -29.15 -1.42 -5.33
C ASN A 474 -29.00 -2.91 -5.06
N TYR A 475 -29.23 -3.30 -3.81
CA TYR A 475 -29.22 -4.69 -3.37
C TYR A 475 -30.64 -5.19 -3.16
N LEU A 476 -30.83 -6.51 -3.24
CA LEU A 476 -32.15 -7.13 -3.05
C LEU A 476 -32.76 -6.77 -1.69
N ASN A 477 -31.93 -6.75 -0.65
CA ASN A 477 -32.23 -6.14 0.64
C ASN A 477 -31.23 -5.01 0.91
N PRO A 478 -31.59 -3.74 0.68
CA PRO A 478 -30.67 -2.62 0.86
C PRO A 478 -30.17 -2.45 2.31
N ARG A 479 -30.91 -2.97 3.30
CA ARG A 479 -30.51 -2.91 4.72
C ARG A 479 -29.53 -4.02 5.11
N GLU A 480 -29.44 -5.08 4.31
CA GLU A 480 -28.57 -6.22 4.58
C GLU A 480 -28.08 -6.85 3.27
N PRO A 481 -27.19 -6.17 2.52
CA PRO A 481 -26.69 -6.69 1.27
C PRO A 481 -25.87 -7.95 1.48
N THR A 482 -26.02 -8.91 0.57
CA THR A 482 -25.18 -10.10 0.61
C THR A 482 -23.77 -9.77 0.14
N LEU A 483 -22.79 -10.49 0.68
CA LEU A 483 -21.39 -10.30 0.28
C LEU A 483 -21.14 -10.70 -1.19
N GLU A 484 -22.01 -11.53 -1.77
CA GLU A 484 -21.95 -11.88 -3.20
C GLU A 484 -22.41 -10.72 -4.09
N GLU A 485 -23.48 -10.02 -3.70
CA GLU A 485 -23.92 -8.80 -4.40
C GLU A 485 -22.82 -7.74 -4.37
N LEU A 486 -22.21 -7.50 -3.20
CA LEU A 486 -21.09 -6.59 -3.05
C LEU A 486 -19.89 -7.00 -3.91
N ALA A 487 -19.54 -8.30 -3.93
CA ALA A 487 -18.44 -8.80 -4.76
C ALA A 487 -18.69 -8.61 -6.27
N ARG A 488 -19.95 -8.75 -6.72
CA ARG A 488 -20.34 -8.52 -8.11
C ARG A 488 -20.30 -7.04 -8.49
N GLU A 489 -20.76 -6.14 -7.61
CA GLU A 489 -20.63 -4.69 -7.82
C GLU A 489 -19.17 -4.26 -7.90
N ILE A 490 -18.34 -4.77 -6.97
CA ILE A 490 -16.89 -4.55 -6.96
C ILE A 490 -16.27 -5.04 -8.27
N ASN A 491 -16.64 -6.23 -8.75
CA ASN A 491 -16.19 -6.75 -10.04
C ASN A 491 -16.59 -5.82 -11.20
N GLY A 492 -17.86 -5.46 -11.26
CA GLY A 492 -18.40 -4.56 -12.27
C GLY A 492 -19.17 -5.25 -13.41
N TYR A 493 -19.92 -4.43 -14.13
CA TYR A 493 -20.89 -4.81 -15.15
C TYR A 493 -20.72 -4.00 -16.45
N ASP A 494 -21.06 -4.62 -17.58
CA ASP A 494 -21.45 -3.90 -18.80
C ASP A 494 -22.93 -3.51 -18.65
N LEU A 495 -23.19 -2.21 -18.51
CA LEU A 495 -24.53 -1.68 -18.21
C LEU A 495 -25.48 -1.76 -19.42
N THR A 496 -24.96 -1.96 -20.63
CA THR A 496 -25.80 -2.13 -21.83
C THR A 496 -26.40 -3.54 -21.92
N THR A 497 -25.73 -4.52 -21.31
CA THR A 497 -26.15 -5.92 -21.35
C THR A 497 -26.60 -6.47 -20.00
N GLY A 498 -26.25 -5.79 -18.90
CA GLY A 498 -26.47 -6.25 -17.54
C GLY A 498 -25.54 -7.38 -17.09
N ARG A 499 -24.52 -7.72 -17.89
CA ARG A 499 -23.60 -8.85 -17.62
C ARG A 499 -22.36 -8.40 -16.86
N LEU A 500 -21.81 -9.30 -16.05
CA LEU A 500 -20.55 -9.11 -15.33
C LEU A 500 -19.38 -8.99 -16.30
N LEU A 501 -18.45 -8.08 -16.00
CA LEU A 501 -17.23 -7.92 -16.77
C LEU A 501 -16.24 -9.06 -16.45
N PRO A 502 -15.65 -9.72 -17.47
CA PRO A 502 -14.65 -10.76 -17.25
C PRO A 502 -13.26 -10.20 -16.90
N SER A 503 -13.02 -8.90 -17.14
CA SER A 503 -11.74 -8.23 -16.94
C SER A 503 -11.91 -6.71 -16.98
N PHE A 504 -11.02 -5.98 -16.30
CA PHE A 504 -10.94 -4.52 -16.37
C PHE A 504 -10.68 -3.97 -17.78
N ALA A 505 -10.17 -4.80 -18.70
CA ALA A 505 -9.99 -4.41 -20.10
C ALA A 505 -11.31 -4.04 -20.80
N GLY A 506 -12.45 -4.48 -20.26
CA GLY A 506 -13.78 -4.14 -20.75
C GLY A 506 -14.34 -2.81 -20.24
N LEU A 507 -13.70 -2.17 -19.26
CA LEU A 507 -14.16 -0.89 -18.70
C LEU A 507 -14.05 0.24 -19.73
N ARG A 508 -14.99 1.19 -19.66
CA ARG A 508 -15.14 2.34 -20.57
C ARG A 508 -15.31 3.63 -19.78
N ASP A 509 -15.08 4.76 -20.45
CA ASP A 509 -15.20 6.12 -19.91
C ASP A 509 -16.45 6.87 -20.39
N ASP A 510 -17.34 6.19 -21.11
CA ASP A 510 -18.60 6.72 -21.65
C ASP A 510 -19.81 6.50 -20.74
N GLY A 511 -19.60 5.93 -19.55
CA GLY A 511 -20.64 5.62 -18.58
C GLY A 511 -21.40 4.33 -18.85
N THR A 512 -21.00 3.51 -19.84
CA THR A 512 -21.68 2.24 -20.17
C THR A 512 -21.15 1.02 -19.40
N THR A 513 -20.20 1.23 -18.49
CA THR A 513 -19.69 0.21 -17.56
C THR A 513 -19.69 0.72 -16.13
N SER A 514 -19.80 -0.20 -15.17
CA SER A 514 -19.60 0.09 -13.74
C SER A 514 -18.58 -0.87 -13.14
N SER A 515 -17.86 -0.45 -12.10
CA SER A 515 -17.04 -1.31 -11.25
C SER A 515 -16.69 -0.59 -9.96
N GLY A 516 -17.03 -1.17 -8.80
CA GLY A 516 -16.67 -0.59 -7.50
C GLY A 516 -15.15 -0.56 -7.27
N ASN A 517 -14.40 -1.49 -7.87
CA ASN A 517 -12.93 -1.47 -7.87
C ASN A 517 -12.38 -2.18 -9.10
N TRP A 518 -11.82 -1.41 -10.05
CA TRP A 518 -11.32 -1.94 -11.32
C TRP A 518 -10.27 -3.06 -11.17
N LEU A 519 -9.51 -3.08 -10.08
CA LEU A 519 -8.54 -4.17 -9.83
C LEU A 519 -9.19 -5.53 -9.66
N TYR A 520 -10.46 -5.56 -9.27
CA TYR A 520 -11.23 -6.76 -8.96
C TYR A 520 -12.17 -7.15 -10.11
N SER A 521 -12.19 -6.42 -11.22
CA SER A 521 -12.86 -6.86 -12.46
C SER A 521 -12.21 -8.14 -12.99
N GLY A 522 -12.97 -9.23 -13.01
CA GLY A 522 -12.52 -10.60 -13.23
C GLY A 522 -12.53 -11.48 -11.96
N SER A 523 -12.86 -10.95 -10.78
CA SER A 523 -12.97 -11.73 -9.53
C SER A 523 -14.33 -12.44 -9.37
N PHE A 524 -15.38 -11.93 -10.03
CA PHE A 524 -16.70 -12.54 -10.09
C PHE A 524 -17.27 -12.34 -11.50
N THR A 525 -17.29 -13.39 -12.32
CA THR A 525 -17.71 -13.30 -13.72
C THR A 525 -19.02 -14.04 -13.95
N GLU A 526 -19.48 -14.09 -15.20
CA GLU A 526 -20.58 -14.97 -15.61
C GLU A 526 -20.27 -16.46 -15.36
N GLU A 527 -18.99 -16.84 -15.21
CA GLU A 527 -18.58 -18.20 -14.81
C GLU A 527 -18.73 -18.45 -13.29
N GLY A 528 -19.07 -17.40 -12.53
CA GLY A 528 -19.25 -17.44 -11.08
C GLY A 528 -18.13 -16.77 -10.29
N ASN A 529 -18.08 -17.08 -8.99
CA ASN A 529 -17.13 -16.49 -8.05
C ASN A 529 -15.73 -17.09 -8.21
N MET A 530 -14.82 -16.36 -8.84
CA MET A 530 -13.45 -16.81 -9.10
C MET A 530 -12.63 -16.91 -7.81
N MET A 531 -12.97 -16.12 -6.79
CA MET A 531 -12.33 -16.15 -5.47
C MET A 531 -12.66 -17.41 -4.68
N ALA A 532 -13.74 -18.11 -5.04
CA ALA A 532 -14.13 -19.39 -4.43
C ALA A 532 -13.37 -20.58 -5.03
N ARG A 533 -12.65 -20.40 -6.15
CA ARG A 533 -11.85 -21.47 -6.75
C ARG A 533 -10.82 -21.99 -5.74
N ARG A 534 -10.85 -23.30 -5.51
CA ARG A 534 -9.81 -24.03 -4.80
C ARG A 534 -9.00 -24.74 -5.87
N GLY A 535 -7.80 -24.26 -6.17
CA GLY A 535 -6.92 -24.96 -7.11
C GLY A 535 -6.59 -26.36 -6.57
N THR A 536 -6.67 -27.36 -7.44
CA THR A 536 -6.08 -28.70 -7.24
C THR A 536 -4.56 -28.65 -7.28
#